data_AF-A0A933PTV9-F1
#
_entry.id   AF-A0A933PTV9-F1
#
_cell.length_a   1.000
_cell.length_b   1.000
_cell.length_c   1.000
_cell.angle_alpha   90.00
_cell.angle_beta   90.00
_cell.angle_gamma   90.00
#
_symmetry.space_group_name_H-M   'P 1'
#
loop_
_entity.id
_entity.type
_entity.pdbx_description
1 polymer ?
#
loop_
_entity_poly.entity_id
_entity_poly.type
_entity_poly.pdbx_seq_one_letter_code
_entity_poly.pdbx_strand_id
1 'polypeptide(L)'
;MAEKKNGKRPICRLIAAGIIFIGQLFPAGVNMLFIGNSFTFYHDLPTVVQALVEEGNPESKVKTEIVGYGGRNLFWHWEIGRSYNRIKAPQLSQEQWSAELSLLDQMTASKEYPAVYFDFYRTLRQDAFIKKYYPGRPAVAEGTQIDQGDMQRLKNAVANHQRWMKTANQTEKYDYVVLQSWQDEAGSPETGYAKYAVLFANVASAAGAKPVLYLTAPNNQNSEPGQKNGIRDQLLDTCRNITDTAKKIDAVVVPVPLALMLVQDSEEPIAKTLTFRYVKDFHPNNTMAYLTACTFYAALTGKSPEGLKMNKIGEAAGGKTNPDGGPLETIFDDETRLFLQRTAWKAVEQYRSGKY
;
A
#
# COMPACT_ATOMS: atom_id res chain seq x y z
N MET A 1 7.94 20.67 68.91
CA MET A 1 9.07 19.90 68.35
C MET A 1 8.50 18.80 67.49
N ALA A 2 9.04 18.66 66.29
CA ALA A 2 8.54 17.81 65.23
C ALA A 2 9.09 16.38 65.34
N GLU A 3 8.25 15.37 65.13
CA GLU A 3 8.71 14.04 64.72
C GLU A 3 8.17 13.72 63.32
N LYS A 4 9.04 13.89 62.32
CA LYS A 4 8.92 13.27 61.01
C LYS A 4 9.45 11.84 61.12
N LYS A 5 8.67 10.83 60.74
CA LYS A 5 9.23 9.57 60.23
C LYS A 5 8.53 9.16 58.93
N ASN A 6 9.38 9.04 57.91
CA ASN A 6 9.12 8.82 56.51
C ASN A 6 8.47 7.44 56.24
N GLY A 7 7.30 7.43 55.61
CA GLY A 7 6.78 6.27 54.90
C GLY A 7 7.49 6.10 53.56
N LYS A 8 8.42 5.15 53.47
CA LYS A 8 8.96 4.68 52.19
C LYS A 8 7.85 3.89 51.47
N ARG A 9 7.31 4.45 50.37
CA ARG A 9 6.49 3.68 49.42
C ARG A 9 7.44 2.81 48.58
N PRO A 10 7.14 1.52 48.34
CA PRO A 10 7.95 0.69 47.47
C PRO A 10 7.84 1.18 46.03
N ILE A 11 8.98 1.47 45.42
CA ILE A 11 9.11 1.78 43.99
C ILE A 11 8.90 0.45 43.25
N CYS A 12 7.72 0.27 42.64
CA CYS A 12 7.53 -0.75 41.61
C CYS A 12 8.46 -0.43 40.44
N ARG A 13 9.57 -1.16 40.33
CA ARG A 13 10.37 -1.19 39.12
C ARG A 13 9.55 -1.91 38.05
N LEU A 14 8.93 -1.14 37.15
CA LEU A 14 8.50 -1.67 35.85
C LEU A 14 9.75 -2.15 35.12
N ILE A 15 9.95 -3.47 35.09
CA ILE A 15 10.85 -4.10 34.14
C ILE A 15 10.15 -3.96 32.79
N ALA A 16 10.64 -3.05 31.94
CA ALA A 16 10.27 -3.02 30.55
C ALA A 16 10.77 -4.34 29.93
N ALA A 17 9.87 -5.30 29.75
CA ALA A 17 10.14 -6.49 28.97
C ALA A 17 10.35 -6.04 27.53
N GLY A 18 11.61 -5.86 27.13
CA GLY A 18 11.98 -5.75 25.74
C GLY A 18 11.54 -7.04 25.05
N ILE A 19 10.53 -6.94 24.19
CA ILE A 19 10.17 -8.02 23.28
C ILE A 19 11.34 -8.16 22.32
N ILE A 20 12.22 -9.13 22.57
CA ILE A 20 13.19 -9.59 21.59
C ILE A 20 12.38 -10.26 20.50
N PHE A 21 12.17 -9.57 19.39
CA PHE A 21 11.57 -10.13 18.19
C PHE A 21 12.60 -11.10 17.60
N ILE A 22 12.60 -12.36 18.04
CA ILE A 22 13.26 -13.44 17.31
C ILE A 22 12.52 -13.50 15.98
N GLY A 23 13.16 -13.02 14.91
CA GLY A 23 12.53 -12.93 13.60
C GLY A 23 11.91 -14.28 13.24
N GLN A 24 10.58 -14.31 13.06
CA GLN A 24 9.95 -15.46 12.45
C GLN A 24 10.61 -15.69 11.10
N LEU A 25 11.00 -16.94 10.83
CA LEU A 25 11.47 -17.33 9.51
C LEU A 25 10.39 -16.96 8.49
N PHE A 26 10.79 -16.23 7.45
CA PHE A 26 9.89 -15.98 6.33
C PHE A 26 9.51 -17.35 5.71
N PRO A 27 8.23 -17.63 5.45
CA PRO A 27 7.80 -18.96 5.02
C PRO A 27 8.49 -19.42 3.72
N ALA A 28 8.63 -20.74 3.55
CA ALA A 28 9.28 -21.31 2.36
C ALA A 28 8.46 -21.11 1.05
N GLY A 29 7.15 -20.89 1.16
CA GLY A 29 6.29 -20.53 0.05
C GLY A 29 5.37 -19.39 0.47
N VAL A 30 5.29 -18.33 -0.34
CA VAL A 30 4.50 -17.14 -0.04
C VAL A 30 3.77 -16.66 -1.29
N ASN A 31 2.45 -16.67 -1.22
CA ASN A 31 1.57 -16.13 -2.25
C ASN A 31 1.01 -14.78 -1.81
N MET A 32 1.28 -13.72 -2.60
CA MET A 32 0.84 -12.36 -2.29
C MET A 32 -0.13 -11.84 -3.34
N LEU A 33 -1.30 -11.35 -2.90
CA LEU A 33 -2.22 -10.62 -3.75
C LEU A 33 -2.09 -9.12 -3.50
N PHE A 34 -1.76 -8.36 -4.53
CA PHE A 34 -1.77 -6.91 -4.49
C PHE A 34 -3.09 -6.36 -5.05
N ILE A 35 -3.81 -5.61 -4.22
CA ILE A 35 -5.03 -4.88 -4.61
C ILE A 35 -4.71 -3.39 -4.61
N GLY A 36 -4.75 -2.78 -5.79
CA GLY A 36 -4.41 -1.37 -5.92
C GLY A 36 -4.54 -0.81 -7.33
N ASN A 37 -3.70 0.16 -7.64
CA ASN A 37 -3.76 0.92 -8.88
C ASN A 37 -2.38 1.08 -9.52
N SER A 38 -2.16 2.15 -10.29
CA SER A 38 -0.90 2.38 -11.00
C SER A 38 0.31 2.48 -10.07
N PHE A 39 0.12 2.83 -8.80
CA PHE A 39 1.20 2.82 -7.79
C PHE A 39 1.62 1.41 -7.36
N THR A 40 0.83 0.40 -7.74
CA THR A 40 1.16 -1.02 -7.59
C THR A 40 1.65 -1.62 -8.91
N PHE A 41 0.97 -1.42 -10.05
CA PHE A 41 1.33 -2.15 -11.27
C PHE A 41 2.39 -1.47 -12.15
N TYR A 42 2.71 -0.18 -11.93
CA TYR A 42 3.88 0.42 -12.58
C TYR A 42 5.16 -0.19 -12.00
N HIS A 43 6.23 -0.23 -12.81
CA HIS A 43 7.52 -0.85 -12.44
C HIS A 43 7.46 -2.33 -12.10
N ASP A 44 6.33 -2.97 -12.37
CA ASP A 44 6.01 -4.31 -11.89
C ASP A 44 6.39 -4.50 -10.41
N LEU A 45 5.98 -3.54 -9.56
CA LEU A 45 6.39 -3.48 -8.16
C LEU A 45 6.26 -4.83 -7.44
N PRO A 46 5.21 -5.64 -7.63
CA PRO A 46 5.10 -6.96 -6.99
C PRO A 46 6.24 -7.92 -7.38
N THR A 47 6.65 -7.95 -8.65
CA THR A 47 7.81 -8.73 -9.09
C THR A 47 9.11 -8.21 -8.46
N VAL A 48 9.27 -6.89 -8.32
CA VAL A 48 10.42 -6.29 -7.61
C VAL A 48 10.43 -6.69 -6.13
N VAL A 49 9.27 -6.67 -5.47
CA VAL A 49 9.13 -7.11 -4.07
C VAL A 49 9.46 -8.59 -3.94
N GLN A 50 8.95 -9.43 -4.86
CA GLN A 50 9.31 -10.85 -4.95
C GLN A 50 10.82 -11.01 -5.03
N ALA A 51 11.49 -10.34 -5.97
CA ALA A 51 12.93 -10.49 -6.18
C ALA A 51 13.74 -10.14 -4.91
N LEU A 52 13.41 -9.04 -4.23
CA LEU A 52 14.09 -8.65 -2.97
C LEU A 52 13.84 -9.66 -1.84
N VAL A 53 12.60 -10.15 -1.70
CA VAL A 53 12.24 -11.11 -0.66
C VAL A 53 12.95 -12.45 -0.88
N GLU A 54 12.97 -12.96 -2.11
CA GLU A 54 13.67 -14.19 -2.47
C GLU A 54 15.20 -14.04 -2.33
N GLU A 55 15.77 -12.90 -2.69
CA GLU A 55 17.20 -12.65 -2.52
C GLU A 55 17.61 -12.68 -1.04
N GLY A 56 16.86 -11.99 -0.19
CA GLY A 56 17.13 -11.96 1.25
C GLY A 56 16.65 -13.18 2.03
N ASN A 57 15.88 -14.07 1.40
CA ASN A 57 15.39 -15.33 1.98
C ASN A 57 15.40 -16.42 0.90
N PRO A 58 16.58 -16.99 0.55
CA PRO A 58 16.72 -17.90 -0.61
C PRO A 58 15.84 -19.15 -0.59
N GLU A 59 15.43 -19.58 0.59
CA GLU A 59 14.53 -20.73 0.81
C GLU A 59 13.04 -20.39 0.58
N SER A 60 12.69 -19.11 0.48
CA SER A 60 11.33 -18.64 0.18
C SER A 60 11.10 -18.61 -1.32
N LYS A 61 10.00 -19.20 -1.78
CA LYS A 61 9.45 -19.01 -3.12
C LYS A 61 8.25 -18.10 -3.05
N VAL A 62 8.36 -16.95 -3.70
CA VAL A 62 7.31 -15.94 -3.70
C VAL A 62 6.55 -15.99 -5.02
N LYS A 63 5.23 -15.94 -4.96
CA LYS A 63 4.38 -15.64 -6.12
C LYS A 63 3.60 -14.39 -5.83
N THR A 64 3.49 -13.52 -6.82
CA THR A 64 2.66 -12.32 -6.72
C THR A 64 1.59 -12.29 -7.78
N GLU A 65 0.40 -11.82 -7.40
CA GLU A 65 -0.69 -11.51 -8.31
C GLU A 65 -1.18 -10.08 -8.07
N ILE A 66 -1.71 -9.44 -9.11
CA ILE A 66 -2.24 -8.07 -9.04
C ILE A 66 -3.70 -8.05 -9.47
N VAL A 67 -4.53 -7.37 -8.66
CA VAL A 67 -5.84 -6.86 -9.07
C VAL A 67 -5.75 -5.34 -9.09
N GLY A 68 -5.50 -4.81 -10.28
CA GLY A 68 -5.15 -3.41 -10.51
C GLY A 68 -6.20 -2.63 -11.30
N TYR A 69 -6.68 -1.49 -10.80
CA TYR A 69 -7.48 -0.54 -11.56
C TYR A 69 -6.92 0.89 -11.45
N GLY A 70 -6.44 1.46 -12.56
CA GLY A 70 -5.72 2.74 -12.56
C GLY A 70 -6.50 3.87 -11.87
N GLY A 71 -5.85 4.59 -10.95
CA GLY A 71 -6.42 5.71 -10.18
C GLY A 71 -7.60 5.37 -9.26
N ARG A 72 -7.81 4.10 -8.88
CA ARG A 72 -8.89 3.66 -7.98
C ARG A 72 -8.36 3.38 -6.57
N ASN A 73 -9.18 3.63 -5.55
CA ASN A 73 -8.90 3.34 -4.14
C ASN A 73 -9.64 2.08 -3.67
N LEU A 74 -9.42 1.65 -2.42
CA LEU A 74 -10.05 0.44 -1.88
C LEU A 74 -11.58 0.50 -1.85
N PHE A 75 -12.19 1.69 -1.68
CA PHE A 75 -13.64 1.86 -1.83
C PHE A 75 -14.11 1.31 -3.18
N TRP A 76 -13.48 1.76 -4.27
CA TRP A 76 -13.85 1.32 -5.61
C TRP A 76 -13.60 -0.18 -5.78
N HIS A 77 -12.46 -0.69 -5.32
CA HIS A 77 -12.18 -2.14 -5.35
C HIS A 77 -13.22 -2.96 -4.60
N TRP A 78 -13.80 -2.43 -3.53
CA TRP A 78 -14.81 -3.13 -2.74
C TRP A 78 -16.20 -3.01 -3.36
N GLU A 79 -16.72 -1.80 -3.50
CA GLU A 79 -18.13 -1.55 -3.85
C GLU A 79 -18.40 -1.69 -5.35
N ILE A 80 -17.43 -1.36 -6.20
CA ILE A 80 -17.60 -1.28 -7.66
C ILE A 80 -16.92 -2.46 -8.34
N GLY A 81 -15.61 -2.60 -8.17
CA GLY A 81 -14.79 -3.62 -8.80
C GLY A 81 -14.83 -4.99 -8.13
N ARG A 82 -15.44 -5.10 -6.94
CA ARG A 82 -15.66 -6.34 -6.17
C ARG A 82 -14.42 -7.27 -6.08
N SER A 83 -13.25 -6.67 -5.96
CA SER A 83 -11.94 -7.33 -6.00
C SER A 83 -11.74 -8.35 -4.87
N TYR A 84 -12.52 -8.28 -3.79
CA TYR A 84 -12.50 -9.27 -2.71
C TYR A 84 -12.90 -10.68 -3.19
N ASN A 85 -13.63 -10.79 -4.30
CA ASN A 85 -13.95 -12.09 -4.90
C ASN A 85 -12.70 -12.85 -5.35
N ARG A 86 -11.61 -12.16 -5.67
CA ARG A 86 -10.34 -12.83 -5.97
C ARG A 86 -9.81 -13.59 -4.74
N ILE A 87 -9.91 -12.98 -3.56
CA ILE A 87 -9.52 -13.60 -2.28
C ILE A 87 -10.43 -14.77 -1.96
N LYS A 88 -11.75 -14.60 -2.16
CA LYS A 88 -12.77 -15.61 -1.88
C LYS A 88 -12.87 -16.69 -2.93
N ALA A 89 -12.17 -16.57 -4.06
CA ALA A 89 -12.39 -17.37 -5.26
C ALA A 89 -12.46 -18.89 -4.99
N PRO A 90 -11.57 -19.50 -4.19
CA PRO A 90 -11.64 -20.94 -3.90
C PRO A 90 -12.86 -21.38 -3.09
N GLN A 91 -13.60 -20.45 -2.49
CA GLN A 91 -14.70 -20.70 -1.55
C GLN A 91 -16.08 -20.38 -2.13
N LEU A 92 -16.14 -19.70 -3.28
CA LEU A 92 -17.41 -19.30 -3.89
C LEU A 92 -18.04 -20.45 -4.67
N SER A 93 -19.32 -20.71 -4.43
CA SER A 93 -20.13 -21.64 -5.24
C SER A 93 -20.40 -21.07 -6.63
N GLN A 94 -20.87 -21.92 -7.55
CA GLN A 94 -21.25 -21.50 -8.89
C GLN A 94 -22.39 -20.46 -8.86
N GLU A 95 -23.35 -20.63 -7.96
CA GLU A 95 -24.46 -19.71 -7.76
C GLU A 95 -23.96 -18.37 -7.22
N GLN A 96 -23.03 -18.39 -6.26
CA GLN A 96 -22.42 -17.18 -5.71
C GLN A 96 -21.64 -16.43 -6.79
N TRP A 97 -20.81 -17.11 -7.59
CA TRP A 97 -20.14 -16.49 -8.72
C TRP A 97 -21.10 -15.88 -9.74
N SER A 98 -22.20 -16.59 -10.04
CA SER A 98 -23.20 -16.11 -10.99
C SER A 98 -23.92 -14.86 -10.46
N ALA A 99 -24.19 -14.80 -9.16
CA ALA A 99 -24.74 -13.61 -8.52
C ALA A 99 -23.77 -12.43 -8.55
N GLU A 100 -22.48 -12.66 -8.24
CA GLU A 100 -21.43 -11.64 -8.29
C GLU A 100 -21.26 -11.05 -9.70
N LEU A 101 -21.25 -11.89 -10.73
CA LEU A 101 -21.22 -11.46 -12.13
C LEU A 101 -22.48 -10.67 -12.52
N SER A 102 -23.66 -11.14 -12.09
CA SER A 102 -24.92 -10.45 -12.38
C SER A 102 -24.94 -9.02 -11.82
N LEU A 103 -24.40 -8.80 -10.62
CA LEU A 103 -24.29 -7.46 -10.04
C LEU A 103 -23.39 -6.53 -10.88
N LEU A 104 -22.25 -7.04 -11.35
CA LEU A 104 -21.35 -6.26 -12.21
C LEU A 104 -21.97 -5.97 -13.58
N ASP A 105 -22.67 -6.94 -14.17
CA ASP A 105 -23.36 -6.79 -15.45
C ASP A 105 -24.51 -5.78 -15.36
N GLN A 106 -25.30 -5.82 -14.27
CA GLN A 106 -26.35 -4.85 -13.99
C GLN A 106 -25.78 -3.43 -13.86
N MET A 107 -24.69 -3.27 -13.10
CA MET A 107 -24.03 -1.97 -12.95
C MET A 107 -23.51 -1.46 -14.31
N THR A 108 -22.90 -2.34 -15.10
CA THR A 108 -22.40 -2.02 -16.47
C THR A 108 -23.55 -1.60 -17.39
N ALA A 109 -24.69 -2.29 -17.33
CA ALA A 109 -25.86 -2.00 -18.15
C ALA A 109 -26.54 -0.68 -17.76
N SER A 110 -26.66 -0.40 -16.46
CA SER A 110 -27.26 0.83 -15.94
C SER A 110 -26.46 2.09 -16.32
N LYS A 111 -25.12 1.97 -16.38
CA LYS A 111 -24.19 3.09 -16.54
C LYS A 111 -24.28 4.13 -15.41
N GLU A 112 -24.84 3.73 -14.26
CA GLU A 112 -25.02 4.60 -13.10
C GLU A 112 -24.16 4.10 -11.94
N TYR A 113 -23.58 5.04 -11.19
CA TYR A 113 -22.92 4.69 -9.94
C TYR A 113 -23.97 4.29 -8.89
N PRO A 114 -23.71 3.26 -8.05
CA PRO A 114 -24.61 2.92 -6.96
C PRO A 114 -24.63 4.04 -5.90
N ALA A 115 -25.71 4.15 -5.13
CA ALA A 115 -25.88 5.20 -4.10
C ALA A 115 -24.69 5.31 -3.13
N VAL A 116 -24.09 4.17 -2.75
CA VAL A 116 -22.91 4.08 -1.87
C VAL A 116 -21.70 4.87 -2.40
N TYR A 117 -21.61 5.08 -3.71
CA TYR A 117 -20.58 5.92 -4.33
C TYR A 117 -20.70 7.38 -3.91
N PHE A 118 -21.89 7.94 -4.01
CA PHE A 118 -22.14 9.33 -3.63
C PHE A 118 -21.99 9.51 -2.12
N ASP A 119 -22.51 8.57 -1.33
CA ASP A 119 -22.39 8.57 0.14
C ASP A 119 -20.94 8.52 0.61
N PHE A 120 -20.12 7.67 -0.02
CA PHE A 120 -18.71 7.55 0.29
C PHE A 120 -18.00 8.90 0.10
N TYR A 121 -18.12 9.51 -1.09
CA TYR A 121 -17.42 10.76 -1.37
C TYR A 121 -17.97 11.93 -0.54
N ARG A 122 -19.28 11.97 -0.28
CA ARG A 122 -19.89 12.97 0.61
C ARG A 122 -19.32 12.87 2.03
N THR A 123 -19.20 11.66 2.57
CA THR A 123 -18.65 11.41 3.91
C THR A 123 -17.15 11.70 3.96
N LEU A 124 -16.38 11.19 3.00
CA LEU A 124 -14.93 11.41 2.92
C LEU A 124 -14.56 12.89 2.94
N ARG A 125 -15.33 13.74 2.23
CA ARG A 125 -15.10 15.18 2.18
C ARG A 125 -15.41 15.92 3.47
N GLN A 126 -16.20 15.33 4.35
CA GLN A 126 -16.52 15.96 5.63
C GLN A 126 -15.39 15.78 6.64
N ASP A 127 -14.54 14.77 6.45
CA ASP A 127 -13.38 14.48 7.28
C ASP A 127 -12.39 15.65 7.32
N ALA A 128 -11.93 15.99 8.53
CA ALA A 128 -11.08 17.16 8.77
C ALA A 128 -9.69 17.01 8.13
N PHE A 129 -9.12 15.81 8.12
CA PHE A 129 -7.83 15.54 7.51
C PHE A 129 -7.93 15.67 5.98
N ILE A 130 -8.98 15.08 5.39
CA ILE A 130 -9.24 15.20 3.95
C ILE A 130 -9.44 16.66 3.53
N LYS A 131 -10.24 17.44 4.28
CA LYS A 131 -10.41 18.89 4.02
C LYS A 131 -9.10 19.65 4.07
N LYS A 132 -8.23 19.32 5.03
CA LYS A 132 -6.94 20.01 5.25
C LYS A 132 -5.96 19.72 4.12
N TYR A 133 -5.86 18.47 3.67
CA TYR A 133 -4.74 18.01 2.85
C TYR A 133 -5.10 17.59 1.42
N TYR A 134 -6.38 17.42 1.11
CA TYR A 134 -6.87 17.12 -0.24
C TYR A 134 -8.01 18.08 -0.66
N PRO A 135 -7.82 19.41 -0.57
CA PRO A 135 -8.85 20.35 -0.97
C PRO A 135 -9.06 20.30 -2.49
N GLY A 136 -10.31 20.43 -2.95
CA GLY A 136 -10.60 20.71 -4.35
C GLY A 136 -11.06 19.54 -5.24
N ARG A 137 -11.28 18.33 -4.71
CA ARG A 137 -12.13 17.38 -5.46
C ARG A 137 -13.55 17.99 -5.52
N PRO A 138 -14.30 17.97 -6.63
CA PRO A 138 -15.70 18.41 -6.65
C PRO A 138 -16.62 17.31 -6.13
N ALA A 139 -17.66 17.63 -5.35
CA ALA A 139 -18.66 16.63 -4.95
C ALA A 139 -19.28 16.01 -6.21
N VAL A 140 -19.44 14.69 -6.21
CA VAL A 140 -20.14 14.02 -7.32
C VAL A 140 -21.63 14.09 -7.02
N ALA A 141 -22.40 14.74 -7.88
CA ALA A 141 -23.84 14.87 -7.69
C ALA A 141 -24.54 13.51 -7.89
N GLU A 142 -25.57 13.24 -7.10
CA GLU A 142 -26.43 12.07 -7.33
C GLU A 142 -26.95 12.06 -8.79
N GLY A 143 -27.04 10.87 -9.37
CA GLY A 143 -27.39 10.70 -10.79
C GLY A 143 -26.25 10.97 -11.78
N THR A 144 -25.03 11.30 -11.30
CA THR A 144 -23.85 11.33 -12.19
C THR A 144 -23.61 9.93 -12.79
N GLN A 145 -23.54 9.84 -14.11
CA GLN A 145 -23.28 8.59 -14.82
C GLN A 145 -21.81 8.16 -14.68
N ILE A 146 -21.58 6.86 -14.85
CA ILE A 146 -20.24 6.27 -14.90
C ILE A 146 -19.47 6.85 -16.09
N ASP A 147 -18.31 7.45 -15.83
CA ASP A 147 -17.46 8.00 -16.88
C ASP A 147 -16.84 6.90 -17.75
N GLN A 148 -16.33 7.27 -18.93
CA GLN A 148 -15.78 6.31 -19.88
C GLN A 148 -14.63 5.47 -19.31
N GLY A 149 -13.79 6.06 -18.45
CA GLY A 149 -12.67 5.38 -17.82
C GLY A 149 -13.15 4.34 -16.81
N ASP A 150 -14.06 4.72 -15.92
CA ASP A 150 -14.63 3.80 -14.92
C ASP A 150 -15.51 2.73 -15.57
N MET A 151 -16.19 3.05 -16.67
CA MET A 151 -16.90 2.07 -17.48
C MET A 151 -15.94 1.03 -18.07
N GLN A 152 -14.77 1.45 -18.56
CA GLN A 152 -13.75 0.51 -19.02
C GLN A 152 -13.20 -0.34 -17.87
N ARG A 153 -12.96 0.24 -16.70
CA ARG A 153 -12.51 -0.50 -15.50
C ARG A 153 -13.56 -1.52 -15.05
N LEU A 154 -14.84 -1.17 -15.10
CA LEU A 154 -15.94 -2.07 -14.76
C LEU A 154 -16.03 -3.24 -15.75
N LYS A 155 -15.91 -2.98 -17.06
CA LYS A 155 -15.79 -4.06 -18.07
C LYS A 155 -14.60 -4.98 -17.80
N ASN A 156 -13.46 -4.42 -17.41
CA ASN A 156 -12.29 -5.21 -17.02
C ASN A 156 -12.58 -6.02 -15.74
N ALA A 157 -13.35 -5.49 -14.79
CA ALA A 157 -13.79 -6.23 -13.61
C ALA A 157 -14.70 -7.41 -13.97
N VAL A 158 -15.67 -7.23 -14.87
CA VAL A 158 -16.50 -8.33 -15.40
C VAL A 158 -15.61 -9.42 -16.03
N ALA A 159 -14.69 -9.03 -16.93
CA ALA A 159 -13.79 -9.97 -17.59
C ALA A 159 -12.89 -10.73 -16.59
N ASN A 160 -12.40 -10.03 -15.55
CA ASN A 160 -11.64 -10.63 -14.47
C ASN A 160 -12.47 -11.66 -13.70
N HIS A 161 -13.70 -11.34 -13.32
CA HIS A 161 -14.59 -12.26 -12.60
C HIS A 161 -14.96 -13.49 -13.44
N GLN A 162 -15.22 -13.31 -14.73
CA GLN A 162 -15.47 -14.43 -15.64
C GLN A 162 -14.26 -15.37 -15.73
N ARG A 163 -13.04 -14.83 -15.72
CA ARG A 163 -11.81 -15.63 -15.66
C ARG A 163 -11.65 -16.33 -14.32
N TRP A 164 -11.79 -15.60 -13.21
CA TRP A 164 -11.63 -16.16 -11.86
C TRP A 164 -12.64 -17.25 -11.55
N MET A 165 -13.88 -17.12 -12.00
CA MET A 165 -14.88 -18.19 -11.89
C MET A 165 -14.41 -19.48 -12.57
N LYS A 166 -13.81 -19.38 -13.76
CA LYS A 166 -13.31 -20.54 -14.52
C LYS A 166 -12.05 -21.16 -13.89
N THR A 167 -11.23 -20.37 -13.22
CA THR A 167 -9.95 -20.80 -12.64
C THR A 167 -9.98 -20.84 -11.11
N ALA A 168 -11.18 -20.84 -10.49
CA ALA A 168 -11.34 -20.75 -9.05
C ALA A 168 -10.68 -21.92 -8.33
N ASN A 169 -10.80 -23.13 -8.88
CA ASN A 169 -10.19 -24.35 -8.36
C ASN A 169 -8.65 -24.42 -8.52
N GLN A 170 -8.07 -23.57 -9.36
CA GLN A 170 -6.62 -23.44 -9.58
C GLN A 170 -6.01 -22.32 -8.73
N THR A 171 -6.84 -21.54 -8.05
CA THR A 171 -6.37 -20.45 -7.21
C THR A 171 -5.72 -21.00 -5.95
N GLU A 172 -4.41 -20.79 -5.84
CA GLU A 172 -3.71 -21.00 -4.58
C GLU A 172 -4.16 -19.98 -3.53
N LYS A 173 -4.13 -20.38 -2.26
CA LYS A 173 -4.40 -19.46 -1.15
C LYS A 173 -3.31 -18.39 -1.10
N TYR A 174 -3.70 -17.18 -0.71
CA TYR A 174 -2.77 -16.10 -0.44
C TYR A 174 -2.34 -16.14 1.03
N ASP A 175 -1.05 -15.93 1.27
CA ASP A 175 -0.48 -15.72 2.60
C ASP A 175 -0.52 -14.25 2.98
N TYR A 176 -0.42 -13.35 2.00
CA TYR A 176 -0.56 -11.91 2.18
C TYR A 176 -1.54 -11.31 1.19
N VAL A 177 -2.36 -10.37 1.67
CA VAL A 177 -3.16 -9.49 0.82
C VAL A 177 -2.72 -8.05 1.05
N VAL A 178 -2.06 -7.48 0.05
CA VAL A 178 -1.57 -6.10 0.05
C VAL A 178 -2.68 -5.16 -0.41
N LEU A 179 -2.95 -4.16 0.41
CA LEU A 179 -4.06 -3.21 0.26
C LEU A 179 -3.48 -1.82 0.07
N GLN A 180 -3.53 -1.31 -1.15
CA GLN A 180 -2.94 -0.01 -1.49
C GLN A 180 -3.84 1.17 -1.10
N SER A 181 -3.26 2.21 -0.49
CA SER A 181 -3.94 3.50 -0.27
C SER A 181 -3.98 4.36 -1.54
N TRP A 182 -4.92 5.32 -1.60
CA TRP A 182 -4.96 6.29 -2.71
C TRP A 182 -5.72 7.59 -2.34
N GLN A 183 -4.99 8.56 -1.78
CA GLN A 183 -5.49 9.93 -1.53
C GLN A 183 -6.81 9.97 -0.72
N ASP A 184 -7.03 8.96 0.11
CA ASP A 184 -8.23 8.77 0.92
C ASP A 184 -7.88 8.30 2.33
N GLU A 185 -6.66 8.56 2.80
CA GLU A 185 -6.18 8.25 4.15
C GLU A 185 -6.76 9.23 5.18
N ALA A 186 -8.09 9.20 5.35
CA ALA A 186 -8.84 10.06 6.25
C ALA A 186 -8.37 9.94 7.71
N GLY A 187 -8.63 10.99 8.50
CA GLY A 187 -8.35 10.98 9.94
C GLY A 187 -9.28 10.03 10.69
N SER A 188 -10.53 9.92 10.25
CA SER A 188 -11.50 8.97 10.79
C SER A 188 -11.31 7.56 10.21
N PRO A 189 -11.31 6.51 11.06
CA PRO A 189 -11.27 5.12 10.60
C PRO A 189 -12.59 4.66 9.93
N GLU A 190 -13.66 5.45 10.06
CA GLU A 190 -15.01 5.11 9.56
C GLU A 190 -15.24 5.52 8.10
N THR A 191 -14.21 6.04 7.42
CA THR A 191 -14.27 6.40 6.00
C THR A 191 -12.93 6.18 5.31
N GLY A 192 -12.89 6.37 4.00
CA GLY A 192 -11.65 6.32 3.22
C GLY A 192 -10.92 4.97 3.34
N TYR A 193 -9.60 5.05 3.27
CA TYR A 193 -8.70 3.90 3.22
C TYR A 193 -8.89 2.95 4.41
N ALA A 194 -8.94 3.49 5.64
CA ALA A 194 -9.03 2.68 6.86
C ALA A 194 -10.30 1.80 6.91
N LYS A 195 -11.47 2.36 6.57
CA LYS A 195 -12.72 1.59 6.51
C LYS A 195 -12.63 0.40 5.57
N TYR A 196 -12.20 0.63 4.32
CA TYR A 196 -12.15 -0.45 3.33
C TYR A 196 -10.98 -1.40 3.56
N ALA A 197 -9.88 -0.94 4.17
CA ALA A 197 -8.82 -1.81 4.63
C ALA A 197 -9.34 -2.82 5.67
N VAL A 198 -10.19 -2.40 6.62
CA VAL A 198 -10.82 -3.32 7.59
C VAL A 198 -11.70 -4.36 6.88
N LEU A 199 -12.51 -3.93 5.91
CA LEU A 199 -13.39 -4.84 5.17
C LEU A 199 -12.59 -5.90 4.39
N PHE A 200 -11.56 -5.47 3.66
CA PHE A 200 -10.65 -6.40 2.97
C PHE A 200 -9.88 -7.29 3.94
N ALA A 201 -9.39 -6.75 5.05
CA ALA A 201 -8.66 -7.50 6.05
C ALA A 201 -9.50 -8.60 6.69
N ASN A 202 -10.80 -8.37 6.90
CA ASN A 202 -11.71 -9.41 7.39
C ASN A 202 -11.83 -10.56 6.38
N VAL A 203 -11.95 -10.24 5.08
CA VAL A 203 -11.99 -11.27 4.02
C VAL A 203 -10.66 -12.01 3.90
N ALA A 204 -9.54 -11.29 3.93
CA ALA A 204 -8.19 -11.85 3.89
C ALA A 204 -7.96 -12.79 5.08
N SER A 205 -8.22 -12.33 6.30
CA SER A 205 -8.03 -13.11 7.53
C SER A 205 -8.93 -14.36 7.56
N ALA A 206 -10.18 -14.25 7.11
CA ALA A 206 -11.08 -15.39 6.98
C ALA A 206 -10.57 -16.42 5.95
N ALA A 207 -9.82 -15.99 4.94
CA ALA A 207 -9.15 -16.87 3.98
C ALA A 207 -7.78 -17.40 4.47
N GLY A 208 -7.33 -16.99 5.65
CA GLY A 208 -6.02 -17.35 6.23
C GLY A 208 -4.87 -16.45 5.80
N ALA A 209 -5.14 -15.34 5.12
CA ALA A 209 -4.14 -14.40 4.65
C ALA A 209 -3.92 -13.25 5.65
N LYS A 210 -2.67 -12.82 5.80
CA LYS A 210 -2.29 -11.65 6.58
C LYS A 210 -2.54 -10.37 5.76
N PRO A 211 -3.31 -9.38 6.27
CA PRO A 211 -3.44 -8.10 5.61
C PRO A 211 -2.13 -7.29 5.66
N VAL A 212 -1.79 -6.62 4.57
CA VAL A 212 -0.65 -5.70 4.46
C VAL A 212 -1.16 -4.35 3.99
N LEU A 213 -1.01 -3.32 4.81
CA LEU A 213 -1.41 -1.96 4.47
C LEU A 213 -0.26 -1.24 3.77
N TYR A 214 -0.42 -1.02 2.47
CA TYR A 214 0.53 -0.27 1.66
C TYR A 214 0.11 1.20 1.57
N LEU A 215 0.80 2.05 2.33
CA LEU A 215 0.63 3.50 2.25
C LEU A 215 1.43 4.03 1.07
N THR A 216 0.76 4.70 0.13
CA THR A 216 1.40 5.37 -1.00
C THR A 216 1.80 6.80 -0.65
N ALA A 217 2.69 7.41 -1.44
CA ALA A 217 3.18 8.77 -1.23
C ALA A 217 3.02 9.69 -2.47
N PRO A 218 1.85 9.73 -3.14
CA PRO A 218 1.69 10.43 -4.42
C PRO A 218 2.02 11.93 -4.35
N ASN A 219 1.68 12.59 -3.24
CA ASN A 219 1.87 14.02 -3.08
C ASN A 219 3.28 14.40 -2.59
N ASN A 220 4.09 13.41 -2.21
CA ASN A 220 5.41 13.64 -1.62
C ASN A 220 6.57 13.40 -2.60
N GLN A 221 6.29 13.00 -3.84
CA GLN A 221 7.32 12.69 -4.82
C GLN A 221 7.82 13.94 -5.53
N ASN A 222 9.12 14.23 -5.41
CA ASN A 222 9.78 15.31 -6.13
C ASN A 222 10.21 14.85 -7.53
N SER A 223 9.95 15.70 -8.53
CA SER A 223 10.47 15.53 -9.90
C SER A 223 11.80 16.24 -10.12
N GLU A 224 12.21 17.12 -9.20
CA GLU A 224 13.50 17.81 -9.24
C GLU A 224 14.34 17.45 -7.98
N PRO A 225 15.66 17.33 -8.10
CA PRO A 225 16.53 17.00 -6.97
C PRO A 225 16.45 18.02 -5.82
N GLY A 226 16.60 17.55 -4.58
CA GLY A 226 16.70 18.40 -3.39
C GLY A 226 15.42 19.13 -2.96
N GLN A 227 14.30 18.94 -3.67
CA GLN A 227 13.02 19.51 -3.26
C GLN A 227 12.50 18.83 -1.99
N LYS A 228 12.19 19.65 -0.97
CA LYS A 228 11.42 19.24 0.20
C LYS A 228 9.96 19.63 0.02
N ASN A 229 9.06 18.72 0.30
CA ASN A 229 7.63 18.95 0.19
C ASN A 229 7.16 19.46 1.55
N GLY A 230 6.51 20.62 1.60
CA GLY A 230 5.99 21.25 2.83
C GLY A 230 4.82 20.50 3.47
N ILE A 231 4.75 19.17 3.32
CA ILE A 231 3.64 18.31 3.75
C ILE A 231 4.06 17.28 4.81
N ARG A 232 5.17 17.53 5.53
CA ARG A 232 5.67 16.65 6.59
C ARG A 232 4.55 16.19 7.54
N ASP A 233 3.79 17.13 8.09
CA ASP A 233 2.72 16.83 9.04
C ASP A 233 1.66 15.88 8.45
N GLN A 234 1.31 16.08 7.17
CA GLN A 234 0.39 15.20 6.45
C GLN A 234 0.89 13.75 6.44
N LEU A 235 2.17 13.54 6.13
CA LEU A 235 2.76 12.19 6.00
C LEU A 235 2.79 11.48 7.35
N LEU A 236 3.16 12.21 8.40
CA LEU A 236 3.20 11.67 9.75
C LEU A 236 1.80 11.36 10.27
N ASP A 237 0.85 12.25 10.03
CA ASP A 237 -0.56 12.02 10.37
C ASP A 237 -1.14 10.84 9.59
N THR A 238 -0.87 10.68 8.29
CA THR A 238 -1.25 9.49 7.52
C THR A 238 -0.75 8.20 8.18
N CYS A 239 0.52 8.17 8.62
CA CYS A 239 1.08 7.01 9.30
C CYS A 239 0.41 6.77 10.67
N ARG A 240 0.15 7.84 11.45
CA ARG A 240 -0.53 7.75 12.75
C ARG A 240 -1.97 7.26 12.62
N ASN A 241 -2.75 7.84 11.71
CA ASN A 241 -4.18 7.55 11.53
C ASN A 241 -4.44 6.07 11.21
N ILE A 242 -3.54 5.43 10.46
CA ILE A 242 -3.70 4.01 10.13
C ILE A 242 -3.22 3.07 11.24
N THR A 243 -2.42 3.55 12.20
CA THR A 243 -1.72 2.68 13.16
C THR A 243 -2.67 1.86 14.02
N ASP A 244 -3.72 2.49 14.58
CA ASP A 244 -4.67 1.77 15.42
C ASP A 244 -5.56 0.83 14.60
N THR A 245 -5.89 1.21 13.36
CA THR A 245 -6.55 0.33 12.41
C THR A 245 -5.69 -0.90 12.13
N ALA A 246 -4.41 -0.72 11.81
CA ALA A 246 -3.47 -1.80 11.52
C ALA A 246 -3.33 -2.78 12.70
N LYS A 247 -3.24 -2.26 13.94
CA LYS A 247 -3.24 -3.11 15.15
C LYS A 247 -4.53 -3.90 15.29
N LYS A 248 -5.69 -3.25 15.07
CA LYS A 248 -7.02 -3.88 15.20
C LYS A 248 -7.21 -5.06 14.24
N ILE A 249 -6.69 -4.95 13.03
CA ILE A 249 -6.80 -6.00 12.00
C ILE A 249 -5.55 -6.88 11.89
N ASP A 250 -4.61 -6.73 12.83
CA ASP A 250 -3.33 -7.44 12.85
C ASP A 250 -2.61 -7.38 11.49
N ALA A 251 -2.50 -6.19 10.91
CA ALA A 251 -1.86 -5.95 9.62
C ALA A 251 -0.38 -5.59 9.73
N VAL A 252 0.39 -6.01 8.74
CA VAL A 252 1.70 -5.42 8.44
C VAL A 252 1.49 -4.06 7.78
N VAL A 253 2.31 -3.06 8.10
CA VAL A 253 2.24 -1.74 7.45
C VAL A 253 3.53 -1.47 6.68
N VAL A 254 3.38 -0.98 5.45
CA VAL A 254 4.48 -0.54 4.58
C VAL A 254 4.44 1.00 4.50
N PRO A 255 5.22 1.70 5.34
CA PRO A 255 5.11 3.15 5.54
C PRO A 255 5.96 3.94 4.53
N VAL A 256 5.66 3.84 3.24
CA VAL A 256 6.44 4.51 2.18
C VAL A 256 6.50 6.04 2.32
N PRO A 257 5.44 6.75 2.76
CA PRO A 257 5.53 8.18 3.08
C PRO A 257 6.68 8.51 4.05
N LEU A 258 6.88 7.68 5.07
CA LEU A 258 7.94 7.86 6.05
C LEU A 258 9.32 7.59 5.44
N ALA A 259 9.46 6.56 4.61
CA ALA A 259 10.71 6.27 3.89
C ALA A 259 11.13 7.44 2.99
N LEU A 260 10.20 7.99 2.20
CA LEU A 260 10.50 9.12 1.32
C LEU A 260 10.83 10.39 2.12
N MET A 261 10.10 10.65 3.20
CA MET A 261 10.38 11.78 4.10
C MET A 261 11.79 11.68 4.69
N LEU A 262 12.22 10.49 5.13
CA LEU A 262 13.58 10.30 5.66
C LEU A 262 14.66 10.50 4.59
N VAL A 263 14.39 10.17 3.32
CA VAL A 263 15.31 10.55 2.24
C VAL A 263 15.39 12.08 2.12
N GLN A 264 14.26 12.76 2.05
CA GLN A 264 14.20 14.21 1.82
C GLN A 264 14.78 15.03 2.99
N ASP A 265 14.69 14.50 4.21
CA ASP A 265 15.31 15.06 5.41
C ASP A 265 16.80 14.79 5.53
N SER A 266 17.32 13.79 4.83
CA SER A 266 18.71 13.39 4.94
C SER A 266 19.64 14.49 4.46
N GLU A 267 20.70 14.73 5.22
CA GLU A 267 21.79 15.64 4.85
C GLU A 267 22.92 14.93 4.09
N GLU A 268 22.80 13.61 3.84
CA GLU A 268 23.73 12.88 2.97
C GLU A 268 23.67 13.46 1.53
N PRO A 269 24.81 13.75 0.87
CA PRO A 269 24.81 14.36 -0.46
C PRO A 269 24.00 13.59 -1.51
N ILE A 270 24.06 12.25 -1.46
CA ILE A 270 23.30 11.41 -2.39
C ILE A 270 21.78 11.66 -2.29
N ALA A 271 21.25 11.96 -1.10
CA ALA A 271 19.82 12.23 -0.93
C ALA A 271 19.37 13.46 -1.74
N LYS A 272 20.25 14.44 -1.94
CA LYS A 272 19.94 15.69 -2.64
C LYS A 272 19.94 15.53 -4.16
N THR A 273 20.40 14.41 -4.71
CA THR A 273 20.43 14.15 -6.16
C THR A 273 19.21 13.37 -6.66
N LEU A 274 18.48 12.72 -5.75
CA LEU A 274 17.43 11.76 -6.11
C LEU A 274 16.09 12.44 -6.43
N THR A 275 15.40 11.88 -7.41
CA THR A 275 14.00 12.19 -7.76
C THR A 275 13.15 10.94 -7.61
N PHE A 276 11.85 11.13 -7.37
CA PHE A 276 10.94 10.04 -6.99
C PHE A 276 9.67 9.97 -7.84
N ARG A 277 9.52 10.86 -8.81
CA ARG A 277 8.54 10.75 -9.90
C ARG A 277 9.15 11.25 -11.19
N TYR A 278 8.50 10.93 -12.29
CA TYR A 278 8.82 11.50 -13.58
C TYR A 278 8.52 13.00 -13.64
N VAL A 279 9.13 13.68 -14.60
CA VAL A 279 8.88 15.11 -14.86
C VAL A 279 7.60 15.28 -15.67
N LYS A 280 7.46 14.49 -16.75
CA LYS A 280 6.33 14.52 -17.69
C LYS A 280 5.16 13.65 -17.25
N ASP A 281 5.32 12.90 -16.17
CA ASP A 281 4.32 12.01 -15.62
C ASP A 281 4.31 12.12 -14.08
N PHE A 282 3.14 12.11 -13.45
CA PHE A 282 3.03 12.22 -12.00
C PHE A 282 3.37 10.91 -11.26
N HIS A 283 3.48 9.80 -11.98
CA HIS A 283 3.74 8.48 -11.42
C HIS A 283 5.16 8.36 -10.86
N PRO A 284 5.37 7.43 -9.90
CA PRO A 284 6.69 7.08 -9.39
C PRO A 284 7.67 6.76 -10.52
N ASN A 285 8.94 7.10 -10.34
CA ASN A 285 10.02 6.61 -11.20
C ASN A 285 10.68 5.35 -10.61
N ASN A 286 11.67 4.80 -11.31
CA ASN A 286 12.40 3.60 -10.87
C ASN A 286 13.01 3.74 -9.46
N THR A 287 13.51 4.93 -9.08
CA THR A 287 14.07 5.20 -7.73
C THR A 287 13.01 5.04 -6.65
N MET A 288 11.81 5.56 -6.88
CA MET A 288 10.68 5.43 -5.95
C MET A 288 10.13 4.01 -5.88
N ALA A 289 10.11 3.30 -7.01
CA ALA A 289 9.79 1.87 -7.01
C ALA A 289 10.81 1.07 -6.17
N TYR A 290 12.11 1.39 -6.26
CA TYR A 290 13.16 0.71 -5.50
C TYR A 290 13.02 0.98 -4.00
N LEU A 291 12.84 2.23 -3.59
CA LEU A 291 12.60 2.60 -2.20
C LEU A 291 11.34 1.91 -1.64
N THR A 292 10.27 1.89 -2.44
CA THR A 292 9.01 1.22 -2.09
C THR A 292 9.25 -0.28 -1.87
N ALA A 293 9.90 -0.97 -2.80
CA ALA A 293 10.17 -2.40 -2.71
C ALA A 293 11.09 -2.75 -1.52
N CYS A 294 12.11 -1.93 -1.24
CA CYS A 294 12.93 -2.07 -0.03
C CYS A 294 12.10 -1.90 1.26
N THR A 295 11.13 -0.98 1.24
CA THR A 295 10.22 -0.76 2.40
C THR A 295 9.30 -1.97 2.59
N PHE A 296 8.80 -2.56 1.50
CA PHE A 296 8.07 -3.84 1.53
C PHE A 296 8.92 -4.96 2.13
N TYR A 297 10.14 -5.16 1.62
CA TYR A 297 11.06 -6.18 2.15
C TYR A 297 11.24 -6.03 3.67
N ALA A 298 11.56 -4.82 4.13
CA ALA A 298 11.76 -4.55 5.55
C ALA A 298 10.50 -4.81 6.40
N ALA A 299 9.34 -4.37 5.90
CA ALA A 299 8.07 -4.52 6.60
C ALA A 299 7.62 -5.99 6.69
N LEU A 300 7.76 -6.75 5.60
CA LEU A 300 7.33 -8.14 5.51
C LEU A 300 8.27 -9.10 6.26
N THR A 301 9.58 -8.93 6.10
CA THR A 301 10.58 -9.88 6.64
C THR A 301 11.06 -9.50 8.04
N GLY A 302 10.91 -8.23 8.42
CA GLY A 302 11.50 -7.70 9.64
C GLY A 302 13.04 -7.64 9.62
N LYS A 303 13.67 -7.72 8.45
CA LYS A 303 15.11 -7.61 8.24
C LYS A 303 15.46 -6.36 7.45
N SER A 304 16.68 -5.85 7.62
CA SER A 304 17.20 -4.77 6.79
C SER A 304 17.47 -5.27 5.36
N PRO A 305 17.07 -4.54 4.30
CA PRO A 305 17.49 -4.83 2.94
C PRO A 305 18.92 -4.33 2.64
N GLU A 306 19.57 -3.62 3.58
CA GLU A 306 20.93 -3.08 3.36
C GLU A 306 21.93 -4.21 3.07
N GLY A 307 22.52 -4.18 1.88
CA GLY A 307 23.47 -5.18 1.41
C GLY A 307 22.93 -6.13 0.35
N LEU A 308 21.61 -6.18 0.12
CA LEU A 308 21.00 -6.95 -0.98
C LEU A 308 21.50 -6.42 -2.33
N LYS A 309 21.89 -7.32 -3.23
CA LYS A 309 22.59 -7.11 -4.49
C LYS A 309 21.69 -6.60 -5.60
N MET A 310 20.38 -6.84 -5.56
CA MET A 310 19.46 -6.29 -6.57
C MET A 310 19.64 -4.78 -6.68
N ASN A 311 20.08 -4.34 -7.85
CA ASN A 311 20.41 -2.95 -8.14
C ASN A 311 19.75 -2.45 -9.43
N LYS A 312 18.79 -3.20 -9.99
CA LYS A 312 18.14 -2.84 -11.25
C LYS A 312 16.63 -2.89 -11.12
N ILE A 313 15.96 -1.83 -11.55
CA ILE A 313 14.51 -1.79 -11.75
C ILE A 313 14.22 -1.31 -13.16
N GLY A 314 13.15 -1.84 -13.76
CA GLY A 314 12.63 -1.37 -15.03
C GLY A 314 11.12 -1.21 -15.00
N GLU A 315 10.61 -0.44 -15.97
CA GLU A 315 9.17 -0.32 -16.19
C GLU A 315 8.57 -1.61 -16.75
N ALA A 316 7.35 -1.93 -16.31
CA ALA A 316 6.53 -2.95 -16.95
C ALA A 316 6.18 -2.49 -18.38
N ALA A 317 6.55 -3.30 -19.36
CA ALA A 317 6.73 -2.94 -20.77
C ALA A 317 5.51 -2.34 -21.50
N GLY A 318 5.81 -1.45 -22.44
CA GLY A 318 4.91 -1.00 -23.51
C GLY A 318 5.54 0.05 -24.44
N GLY A 319 6.41 0.91 -23.90
CA GLY A 319 7.16 1.93 -24.63
C GLY A 319 8.60 1.52 -24.97
N LYS A 320 9.27 2.30 -25.83
CA LYS A 320 10.73 2.18 -26.09
C LYS A 320 11.57 2.99 -25.08
N THR A 321 10.93 3.94 -24.40
CA THR A 321 11.53 4.87 -23.44
C THR A 321 10.57 5.07 -22.27
N ASN A 322 11.10 5.51 -21.13
CA ASN A 322 10.29 5.92 -19.99
C ASN A 322 9.49 7.21 -20.31
N PRO A 323 8.55 7.65 -19.44
CA PRO A 323 7.73 8.84 -19.66
C PRO A 323 8.51 10.14 -19.91
N ASP A 324 9.73 10.26 -19.41
CA ASP A 324 10.59 11.43 -19.62
C ASP A 324 11.37 11.37 -20.95
N GLY A 325 11.38 10.21 -21.63
CA GLY A 325 12.11 9.95 -22.87
C GLY A 325 13.48 9.29 -22.65
N GLY A 326 13.78 8.86 -21.42
CA GLY A 326 15.02 8.17 -21.05
C GLY A 326 14.89 6.64 -21.07
N PRO A 327 15.92 5.93 -20.56
CA PRO A 327 15.90 4.47 -20.44
C PRO A 327 14.76 3.97 -19.55
N LEU A 328 14.18 2.82 -19.90
CA LEU A 328 13.16 2.13 -19.10
C LEU A 328 13.72 1.55 -17.80
N GLU A 329 15.01 1.20 -17.81
CA GLU A 329 15.69 0.61 -16.66
C GLU A 329 16.62 1.61 -15.98
N THR A 330 16.73 1.49 -14.67
CA THR A 330 17.74 2.18 -13.85
C THR A 330 18.60 1.13 -13.17
N ILE A 331 19.92 1.24 -13.35
CA ILE A 331 20.92 0.49 -12.59
C ILE A 331 21.47 1.44 -11.52
N PHE A 332 21.25 1.11 -10.26
CA PHE A 332 21.73 1.87 -9.12
C PHE A 332 23.18 1.52 -8.83
N ASP A 333 24.01 2.54 -8.62
CA ASP A 333 25.32 2.37 -8.00
C ASP A 333 25.19 1.94 -6.52
N ASP A 334 26.30 1.50 -5.94
CA ASP A 334 26.30 0.99 -4.57
C ASP A 334 25.95 2.06 -3.53
N GLU A 335 26.36 3.31 -3.75
CA GLU A 335 26.06 4.42 -2.85
C GLU A 335 24.55 4.66 -2.77
N THR A 336 23.90 4.83 -3.93
CA THR A 336 22.45 5.03 -4.04
C THR A 336 21.68 3.82 -3.51
N ARG A 337 22.10 2.61 -3.92
CA ARG A 337 21.47 1.35 -3.52
C ARG A 337 21.45 1.20 -2.00
N LEU A 338 22.62 1.30 -1.36
CA LEU A 338 22.75 1.12 0.09
C LEU A 338 22.01 2.24 0.84
N PHE A 339 22.06 3.48 0.36
CA PHE A 339 21.34 4.60 0.95
C PHE A 339 19.81 4.35 0.97
N LEU A 340 19.23 3.94 -0.15
CA LEU A 340 17.79 3.66 -0.25
C LEU A 340 17.38 2.47 0.62
N GLN A 341 18.17 1.39 0.62
CA GLN A 341 17.93 0.22 1.46
C GLN A 341 17.95 0.56 2.96
N ARG A 342 19.00 1.25 3.41
CA ARG A 342 19.15 1.70 4.80
C ARG A 342 18.01 2.63 5.22
N THR A 343 17.59 3.52 4.34
CA THR A 343 16.51 4.47 4.63
C THR A 343 15.16 3.78 4.75
N ALA A 344 14.87 2.81 3.86
CA ALA A 344 13.67 1.98 3.97
C ALA A 344 13.62 1.20 5.30
N TRP A 345 14.73 0.61 5.72
CA TRP A 345 14.83 -0.06 7.03
C TRP A 345 14.54 0.89 8.19
N LYS A 346 15.21 2.05 8.22
CA LYS A 346 14.99 3.09 9.25
C LYS A 346 13.53 3.52 9.33
N ALA A 347 12.84 3.69 8.20
CA ALA A 347 11.42 4.05 8.19
C ALA A 347 10.55 2.97 8.84
N VAL A 348 10.78 1.69 8.54
CA VAL A 348 10.04 0.58 9.15
C VAL A 348 10.32 0.49 10.66
N GLU A 349 11.57 0.69 11.10
CA GLU A 349 11.92 0.71 12.53
C GLU A 349 11.27 1.88 13.27
N GLN A 350 11.32 3.08 12.70
CA GLN A 350 10.66 4.25 13.27
C GLN A 350 9.16 4.04 13.37
N TYR A 351 8.52 3.55 12.31
CA TYR A 351 7.09 3.24 12.30
C TYR A 351 6.71 2.26 13.42
N ARG A 352 7.42 1.12 13.51
CA ARG A 352 7.17 0.08 14.52
C ARG A 352 7.39 0.56 15.95
N SER A 353 8.36 1.45 16.17
CA SER A 353 8.66 2.00 17.50
C SER A 353 7.79 3.21 17.87
N GLY A 354 7.04 3.78 16.91
CA GLY A 354 6.29 5.02 17.09
C GLY A 354 7.16 6.26 17.28
N LYS A 355 8.45 6.21 16.89
CA LYS A 355 9.43 7.29 17.07
C LYS A 355 9.68 8.03 15.75
N TYR A 356 8.70 8.80 15.28
CA TYR A 356 8.78 9.61 14.06
C TYR A 356 7.98 10.92 14.15
#